data_AF-A0A151E5C6-F1
#
_entry.id   AF-A0A151E5C6-F1
#
_cell.length_a   1.000
_cell.length_b   1.000
_cell.length_c   1.000
_cell.angle_alpha   90.00
_cell.angle_beta   90.00
_cell.angle_gamma   90.00
#
_symmetry.space_group_name_H-M   'P 1'
#
loop_
_entity.id
_entity.type
_entity.pdbx_description
1 polymer ?
#
loop_
_entity_poly.entity_id
_entity_poly.type
_entity_poly.pdbx_seq_one_letter_code
_entity_poly.pdbx_strand_id
1 'polypeptide(L)'
;MEKTKKIKKTMLVTSLVMMLLLVGTLVPSSVIALEEKNNQPTPLGGEHLFERIRNRICDMLGICLGGCELEEITGILEYDEENFYIGEVELHFGPNWYITSAISAEDYDGDGEYELIMDELLGLVSTEVTVEGHYQSDTWMSVFTINGLVYREPGQPIWASQHHWRWRHRNNDE
;
A
#
# COMPACT_ATOMS: atom_id res chain seq x y z
N MET A 1 47.32 -16.70 47.30
CA MET A 1 46.50 -15.61 47.89
C MET A 1 46.85 -14.33 47.16
N GLU A 2 46.17 -14.08 46.04
CA GLU A 2 46.50 -13.02 45.09
C GLU A 2 45.45 -11.92 45.21
N LYS A 3 45.90 -10.68 45.50
CA LYS A 3 45.05 -9.49 45.58
C LYS A 3 45.17 -8.73 44.28
N THR A 4 44.09 -8.61 43.51
CA THR A 4 43.97 -7.58 42.47
C THR A 4 42.72 -6.74 42.72
N LYS A 5 42.97 -5.43 42.79
CA LYS A 5 42.09 -4.37 43.25
C LYS A 5 41.46 -3.69 42.04
N LYS A 6 40.14 -3.51 42.10
CA LYS A 6 39.26 -2.83 41.13
C LYS A 6 39.85 -1.53 40.58
N ILE A 7 39.83 -1.37 39.26
CA ILE A 7 39.97 -0.08 38.58
C ILE A 7 38.56 0.45 38.30
N LYS A 8 38.20 1.56 38.96
CA LYS A 8 37.08 2.43 38.58
C LYS A 8 37.59 3.39 37.48
N LYS A 9 36.90 3.48 36.34
CA LYS A 9 37.06 4.60 35.41
C LYS A 9 35.75 5.39 35.37
N THR A 10 35.85 6.61 35.86
CA THR A 10 34.82 7.63 35.97
C THR A 10 34.89 8.53 34.73
N MET A 11 33.71 8.76 34.12
CA MET A 11 33.23 10.03 33.55
C MET A 11 33.89 10.75 32.35
N LEU A 12 32.98 11.46 31.66
CA LEU A 12 33.11 12.68 30.84
C LEU A 12 33.34 12.53 29.33
N VAL A 13 32.21 12.42 28.62
CA VAL A 13 32.07 12.81 27.21
C VAL A 13 31.25 14.10 27.19
N THR A 14 31.94 15.24 27.16
CA THR A 14 31.37 16.55 26.83
C THR A 14 32.46 17.41 26.22
N SER A 15 32.12 18.15 25.16
CA SER A 15 32.90 19.21 24.50
C SER A 15 33.68 18.80 23.23
N LEU A 16 32.96 18.75 22.10
CA LEU A 16 33.54 18.93 20.76
C LEU A 16 32.70 19.90 19.92
N VAL A 17 32.23 20.99 20.55
CA VAL A 17 31.52 22.09 19.90
C VAL A 17 32.16 23.40 20.35
N MET A 18 33.32 23.76 19.79
CA MET A 18 33.84 25.15 19.73
C MET A 18 35.27 25.24 19.19
N MET A 19 35.60 24.65 18.04
CA MET A 19 36.84 25.04 17.37
C MET A 19 36.84 24.63 15.89
N LEU A 20 36.32 25.50 15.03
CA LEU A 20 36.96 25.91 13.78
C LEU A 20 36.05 26.92 13.07
N LEU A 21 36.17 28.18 13.50
CA LEU A 21 35.90 29.33 12.63
C LEU A 21 37.25 29.92 12.24
N LEU A 22 37.35 30.34 10.98
CA LEU A 22 38.41 31.13 10.34
C LEU A 22 39.69 30.41 9.91
N VAL A 23 39.63 29.85 8.69
CA VAL A 23 40.69 30.09 7.70
C VAL A 23 40.01 30.43 6.37
N GLY A 24 40.08 31.70 5.99
CA GLY A 24 39.71 32.15 4.65
C GLY A 24 40.86 31.92 3.68
N THR A 25 40.57 31.31 2.55
CA THR A 25 41.45 31.31 1.37
C THR A 25 40.61 31.48 0.12
N LEU A 26 41.07 32.39 -0.74
CA LEU A 26 40.45 32.80 -2.00
C LEU A 26 40.09 31.60 -2.89
N VAL A 27 38.81 31.47 -3.24
CA VAL A 27 38.37 30.65 -4.36
C VAL A 27 38.48 31.49 -5.65
N PRO A 28 39.08 30.96 -6.73
CA PRO A 28 39.18 31.65 -8.01
C PRO A 28 37.80 31.98 -8.59
N SER A 29 37.73 33.09 -9.32
CA SER A 29 36.52 33.77 -9.84
C SER A 29 35.69 33.03 -10.89
N SER A 30 35.61 31.69 -10.83
CA SER A 30 34.71 30.90 -11.68
C SER A 30 33.48 30.35 -10.94
N VAL A 31 33.30 30.71 -9.66
CA VAL A 31 32.17 30.24 -8.83
C VAL A 31 31.38 31.42 -8.23
N ILE A 32 31.11 32.44 -9.03
CA ILE A 32 29.99 33.37 -8.80
C ILE A 32 29.31 33.59 -10.15
N ALA A 33 28.57 32.58 -10.59
CA ALA A 33 27.39 32.81 -11.40
C ALA A 33 26.22 32.37 -10.53
N LEU A 34 25.63 33.34 -9.83
CA LEU A 34 24.23 33.29 -9.43
C LEU A 34 23.42 33.12 -10.72
N GLU A 35 23.24 31.88 -11.12
CA GLU A 35 22.21 31.52 -12.07
C GLU A 35 21.05 31.02 -11.22
N GLU A 36 20.06 31.91 -11.07
CA GLU A 36 18.70 31.62 -10.68
C GLU A 36 18.12 30.62 -11.70
N LYS A 37 18.57 29.36 -11.63
CA LYS A 37 18.04 28.30 -12.46
C LYS A 37 16.70 27.89 -11.87
N ASN A 38 15.68 28.52 -12.45
CA ASN A 38 14.38 27.94 -12.80
C ASN A 38 13.88 26.86 -11.82
N ASN A 39 12.84 27.22 -11.07
CA ASN A 39 11.77 26.29 -10.74
C ASN A 39 11.20 25.73 -12.04
N GLN A 40 11.86 24.70 -12.56
CA GLN A 40 11.39 23.90 -13.67
C GLN A 40 10.86 22.61 -13.04
N PRO A 41 9.54 22.35 -13.08
CA PRO A 41 9.00 21.11 -12.55
C PRO A 41 9.69 19.96 -13.28
N THR A 42 10.25 19.02 -12.51
CA THR A 42 10.81 17.79 -13.04
C THR A 42 9.75 17.07 -13.87
N PRO A 43 10.04 16.68 -15.11
CA PRO A 43 9.08 15.97 -15.94
C PRO A 43 9.01 14.51 -15.47
N LEU A 44 7.79 14.06 -15.15
CA LEU A 44 7.40 12.71 -14.73
C LEU A 44 7.74 12.29 -13.27
N GLY A 45 6.70 11.95 -12.50
CA GLY A 45 6.75 10.72 -11.70
C GLY A 45 6.90 10.79 -10.18
N GLY A 46 6.99 11.97 -9.56
CA GLY A 46 7.09 12.07 -8.09
C GLY A 46 5.75 11.81 -7.38
N GLU A 47 4.77 12.68 -7.62
CA GLU A 47 3.47 12.63 -6.93
C GLU A 47 2.69 11.35 -7.23
N HIS A 48 2.64 10.94 -8.50
CA HIS A 48 1.97 9.69 -8.92
C HIS A 48 2.63 8.43 -8.33
N LEU A 49 3.96 8.42 -8.16
CA LEU A 49 4.64 7.29 -7.52
C LEU A 49 4.31 7.24 -6.02
N PHE A 50 4.33 8.38 -5.32
CA PHE A 50 3.94 8.45 -3.92
C PHE A 50 2.49 8.03 -3.70
N GLU A 51 1.59 8.41 -4.61
CA GLU A 51 0.20 7.99 -4.59
C GLU A 51 0.06 6.47 -4.73
N ARG A 52 0.69 5.85 -5.75
CA ARG A 52 0.67 4.38 -5.90
C ARG A 52 1.24 3.66 -4.67
N ILE A 53 2.33 4.17 -4.10
CA ILE A 53 2.92 3.61 -2.86
C ILE A 53 1.93 3.72 -1.70
N ARG A 54 1.33 4.90 -1.50
CA ARG A 54 0.34 5.15 -0.45
C ARG A 54 -0.86 4.21 -0.62
N ASN A 55 -1.39 4.08 -1.82
CA ASN A 55 -2.56 3.26 -2.11
C ASN A 55 -2.27 1.78 -1.82
N ARG A 56 -1.11 1.25 -2.25
CA ARG A 56 -0.67 -0.12 -1.93
C ARG A 56 -0.57 -0.37 -0.41
N ILE A 57 -0.07 0.62 0.35
CA ILE A 57 -0.04 0.52 1.81
C ILE A 57 -1.46 0.48 2.38
N CYS A 58 -2.37 1.28 1.85
CA CYS A 58 -3.77 1.30 2.26
C CYS A 58 -4.46 -0.02 1.95
N ASP A 59 -4.24 -0.60 0.76
CA ASP A 59 -4.75 -1.93 0.40
C ASP A 59 -4.27 -3.00 1.37
N MET A 60 -2.96 -3.01 1.63
CA MET A 60 -2.32 -3.96 2.53
C MET A 60 -2.89 -3.92 3.96
N LEU A 61 -3.18 -2.71 4.45
CA LEU A 61 -3.65 -2.47 5.82
C LEU A 61 -5.18 -2.36 5.95
N GLY A 62 -5.91 -2.40 4.84
CA GLY A 62 -7.36 -2.16 4.78
C GLY A 62 -7.77 -0.73 5.12
N ILE A 63 -6.86 0.24 5.07
CA ILE A 63 -7.16 1.64 5.41
C ILE A 63 -7.95 2.26 4.26
N CYS A 64 -9.06 2.93 4.56
CA CYS A 64 -9.81 3.76 3.61
C CYS A 64 -9.49 5.24 3.89
N LEU A 65 -8.91 5.94 2.93
CA LEU A 65 -8.46 7.31 3.11
C LEU A 65 -9.63 8.30 3.08
N GLY A 66 -9.71 9.20 4.06
CA GLY A 66 -10.79 10.20 4.12
C GLY A 66 -12.12 9.67 4.66
N GLY A 67 -12.21 8.37 4.97
CA GLY A 67 -13.42 7.70 5.42
C GLY A 67 -13.61 6.39 4.67
N CYS A 68 -14.47 5.50 5.17
CA CYS A 68 -14.84 4.27 4.47
C CYS A 68 -16.22 4.46 3.86
N GLU A 69 -16.25 5.14 2.73
CA GLU A 69 -17.39 5.14 1.82
C GLU A 69 -17.14 4.07 0.76
N LEU A 70 -18.11 3.17 0.63
CA LEU A 70 -18.04 2.05 -0.29
C LEU A 70 -18.89 2.37 -1.51
N GLU A 71 -18.33 2.10 -2.68
CA GLU A 71 -18.95 2.30 -3.97
C GLU A 71 -18.98 0.96 -4.72
N GLU A 72 -20.07 0.75 -5.44
CA GLU A 72 -20.28 -0.45 -6.25
C GLU A 72 -20.04 -0.14 -7.72
N ILE A 73 -19.28 -1.01 -8.39
CA ILE A 73 -19.12 -0.97 -9.84
C ILE A 73 -19.36 -2.37 -10.42
N THR A 74 -20.06 -2.40 -11.56
CA THR A 74 -20.36 -3.61 -12.31
C THR A 74 -19.79 -3.49 -13.72
N GLY A 75 -19.16 -4.54 -14.21
CA GLY A 75 -18.69 -4.62 -15.59
C GLY A 75 -17.89 -5.88 -15.86
N ILE A 76 -17.27 -5.94 -17.04
CA ILE A 76 -16.42 -7.07 -17.43
C ILE A 76 -15.10 -6.97 -16.68
N LEU A 77 -14.73 -8.05 -15.96
CA LEU A 77 -13.43 -8.15 -15.32
C LEU A 77 -12.34 -8.41 -16.36
N GLU A 78 -11.36 -7.52 -16.44
CA GLU A 78 -10.20 -7.64 -17.31
C GLU A 78 -8.93 -7.86 -16.47
N TYR A 79 -7.93 -8.55 -17.04
CA TYR A 79 -6.64 -8.79 -16.41
C TYR A 79 -5.52 -8.58 -17.44
N ASP A 80 -4.56 -7.71 -17.12
CA ASP A 80 -3.47 -7.32 -18.04
C ASP A 80 -2.13 -8.06 -17.79
N GLU A 81 -2.20 -9.22 -17.13
CA GLU A 81 -1.06 -9.99 -16.60
C GLU A 81 -0.42 -9.43 -15.32
N GLU A 82 -0.81 -8.23 -14.85
CA GLU A 82 -0.32 -7.64 -13.60
C GLU A 82 -1.46 -7.21 -12.66
N ASN A 83 -2.49 -6.54 -13.18
CA ASN A 83 -3.59 -5.95 -12.41
C ASN A 83 -4.95 -6.29 -13.03
N PHE A 84 -5.99 -6.17 -12.20
CA PHE A 84 -7.37 -6.40 -12.59
C PHE A 84 -8.09 -5.07 -12.83
N TYR A 85 -9.06 -5.05 -13.74
CA TYR A 85 -9.79 -3.83 -14.09
C TYR A 85 -11.27 -4.07 -14.35
N ILE A 86 -12.06 -3.02 -14.11
CA ILE A 86 -13.37 -2.82 -14.74
C ILE A 86 -13.34 -1.45 -15.42
N GLY A 87 -13.33 -1.44 -16.75
CA GLY A 87 -13.15 -0.21 -17.52
C GLY A 87 -11.80 0.44 -17.21
N GLU A 88 -11.80 1.69 -16.73
CA GLU A 88 -10.56 2.43 -16.40
C GLU A 88 -10.11 2.26 -14.93
N VAL A 89 -10.85 1.50 -14.11
CA VAL A 89 -10.59 1.37 -12.67
C VAL A 89 -9.71 0.14 -12.38
N GLU A 90 -8.51 0.36 -11.84
CA GLU A 90 -7.60 -0.68 -11.32
C GLU A 90 -8.18 -1.23 -10.00
N LEU A 91 -8.44 -2.53 -9.95
CA LEU A 91 -9.00 -3.24 -8.80
C LEU A 91 -7.89 -3.87 -7.98
N HIS A 92 -7.89 -3.56 -6.68
CA HIS A 92 -6.87 -4.02 -5.75
C HIS A 92 -7.42 -4.98 -4.71
N PHE A 93 -7.06 -6.24 -4.91
CA PHE A 93 -7.30 -7.35 -3.99
C PHE A 93 -6.15 -7.51 -2.98
N GLY A 94 -5.32 -6.48 -2.80
CA GLY A 94 -4.16 -6.50 -1.90
C GLY A 94 -2.85 -6.92 -2.57
N PRO A 95 -1.81 -7.22 -1.77
CA PRO A 95 -0.48 -7.49 -2.30
C PRO A 95 -0.40 -8.79 -3.11
N ASN A 96 0.38 -8.81 -4.20
CA ASN A 96 0.54 -10.01 -5.05
C ASN A 96 0.93 -11.26 -4.25
N TRP A 97 1.88 -11.15 -3.32
CA TRP A 97 2.30 -12.29 -2.50
C TRP A 97 1.13 -12.93 -1.73
N TYR A 98 0.12 -12.16 -1.37
CA TYR A 98 -1.04 -12.63 -0.62
C TYR A 98 -2.01 -13.35 -1.56
N ILE A 99 -2.42 -12.71 -2.66
CA ILE A 99 -3.39 -13.31 -3.58
C ILE A 99 -2.86 -14.57 -4.26
N THR A 100 -1.55 -14.69 -4.46
CA THR A 100 -0.93 -15.89 -5.06
C THR A 100 -0.55 -16.97 -4.04
N SER A 101 -0.84 -16.82 -2.75
CA SER A 101 -0.48 -17.82 -1.73
C SER A 101 -1.58 -18.15 -0.73
N ALA A 102 -2.60 -17.31 -0.61
CA ALA A 102 -3.74 -17.56 0.26
C ALA A 102 -4.86 -18.29 -0.51
N ILE A 103 -5.44 -19.29 0.16
CA ILE A 103 -6.68 -19.95 -0.30
C ILE A 103 -7.85 -18.99 -0.07
N SER A 104 -8.80 -18.99 -1.01
CA SER A 104 -10.03 -18.23 -0.97
C SER A 104 -10.91 -18.67 0.21
N ALA A 105 -11.71 -17.74 0.73
CA ALA A 105 -12.68 -18.04 1.79
C ALA A 105 -14.05 -18.44 1.24
N GLU A 106 -14.31 -18.10 -0.01
CA GLU A 106 -15.56 -18.29 -0.74
C GLU A 106 -15.17 -18.68 -2.18
N ASP A 107 -16.04 -19.46 -2.83
CA ASP A 107 -15.98 -19.83 -4.25
C ASP A 107 -16.53 -18.64 -5.06
N TYR A 108 -15.64 -17.79 -5.58
CA TYR A 108 -16.02 -16.53 -6.22
C TYR A 108 -16.42 -16.71 -7.68
N ASP A 109 -15.79 -17.65 -8.39
CA ASP A 109 -16.08 -17.93 -9.80
C ASP A 109 -17.20 -18.97 -10.00
N GLY A 110 -17.59 -19.67 -8.93
CA GLY A 110 -18.74 -20.57 -8.88
C GLY A 110 -18.46 -21.94 -9.49
N ASP A 111 -17.19 -22.36 -9.58
CA ASP A 111 -16.81 -23.66 -10.13
C ASP A 111 -16.94 -24.82 -9.13
N GLY A 112 -17.15 -24.49 -7.85
CA GLY A 112 -17.38 -25.42 -6.75
C GLY A 112 -16.13 -25.83 -5.98
N GLU A 113 -14.96 -25.32 -6.34
CA GLU A 113 -13.69 -25.55 -5.63
C GLU A 113 -13.30 -24.31 -4.80
N TYR A 114 -12.41 -24.50 -3.83
CA TYR A 114 -11.84 -23.39 -3.05
C TYR A 114 -10.34 -23.33 -3.38
N GLU A 115 -9.98 -22.42 -4.27
CA GLU A 115 -8.64 -22.34 -4.86
C GLU A 115 -7.81 -21.20 -4.23
N LEU A 116 -6.66 -20.87 -4.84
CA LEU A 116 -5.97 -19.64 -4.46
C LEU A 116 -6.83 -18.45 -4.88
N ILE A 117 -6.76 -17.36 -4.11
CA ILE A 117 -7.47 -16.11 -4.46
C ILE A 117 -7.16 -15.69 -5.90
N MET A 118 -5.92 -15.85 -6.35
CA MET A 118 -5.55 -15.55 -7.74
C MET A 118 -6.31 -16.40 -8.76
N ASP A 119 -6.47 -17.70 -8.50
CA ASP A 119 -7.11 -18.63 -9.43
C ASP A 119 -8.62 -18.31 -9.54
N GLU A 120 -9.27 -18.06 -8.41
CA GLU A 120 -10.66 -17.60 -8.34
C GLU A 120 -10.89 -16.29 -9.12
N LEU A 121 -9.98 -15.32 -8.97
CA LEU A 121 -10.07 -14.05 -9.70
C LEU A 121 -9.83 -14.25 -11.20
N LEU A 122 -8.96 -15.19 -11.59
CA LEU A 122 -8.73 -15.53 -12.98
C LEU A 122 -9.92 -16.26 -13.61
N GLY A 123 -10.64 -17.09 -12.86
CA GLY A 123 -11.88 -17.73 -13.29
C GLY A 123 -13.00 -16.72 -13.62
N LEU A 124 -12.96 -15.56 -12.95
CA LEU A 124 -13.88 -14.45 -13.22
C LEU A 124 -13.51 -13.58 -14.43
N VAL A 125 -12.28 -13.67 -14.98
CA VAL A 125 -11.85 -12.83 -16.10
C VAL A 125 -12.72 -13.07 -17.33
N SER A 126 -13.09 -12.00 -18.04
CA SER A 126 -14.04 -11.99 -19.17
C SER A 126 -15.50 -12.28 -18.80
N THR A 127 -15.84 -12.29 -17.51
CA THR A 127 -17.22 -12.38 -17.02
C THR A 127 -17.68 -11.02 -16.48
N GLU A 128 -18.99 -10.81 -16.40
CA GLU A 128 -19.55 -9.65 -15.71
C GLU A 128 -19.50 -9.87 -14.20
N VAL A 129 -18.83 -8.97 -13.49
CA VAL A 129 -18.68 -9.01 -12.03
C VAL A 129 -19.18 -7.71 -11.42
N THR A 130 -19.68 -7.78 -10.20
CA THR A 130 -20.01 -6.62 -9.36
C THR A 130 -19.07 -6.60 -8.17
N VAL A 131 -18.32 -5.51 -8.00
CA VAL A 131 -17.43 -5.33 -6.85
C VAL A 131 -17.87 -4.13 -6.03
N GLU A 132 -17.82 -4.27 -4.71
CA GLU A 132 -17.95 -3.14 -3.78
C GLU A 132 -16.57 -2.85 -3.19
N GLY A 133 -16.16 -1.59 -3.24
CA GLY A 133 -14.82 -1.17 -2.84
C GLY A 133 -14.75 0.28 -2.39
N HIS A 134 -13.54 0.72 -2.02
CA HIS A 134 -13.26 2.12 -1.70
C HIS A 134 -12.21 2.67 -2.66
N TYR A 135 -12.50 3.80 -3.29
CA TYR A 135 -11.54 4.52 -4.12
C TYR A 135 -10.47 5.19 -3.27
N GLN A 136 -9.22 4.74 -3.41
CA GLN A 136 -8.06 5.40 -2.80
C GLN A 136 -7.62 6.62 -3.62
N SER A 137 -7.91 6.57 -4.92
CA SER A 137 -7.86 7.66 -5.89
C SER A 137 -8.74 7.32 -7.09
N ASP A 138 -8.90 8.26 -8.02
CA ASP A 138 -9.91 8.23 -9.09
C ASP A 138 -9.99 6.91 -9.87
N THR A 139 -8.87 6.23 -10.09
CA THR A 139 -8.81 4.97 -10.85
C THR A 139 -8.25 3.79 -10.04
N TRP A 140 -8.23 3.89 -8.70
CA TRP A 140 -7.66 2.86 -7.82
C TRP A 140 -8.68 2.47 -6.76
N MET A 141 -9.26 1.27 -6.89
CA MET A 141 -10.26 0.76 -5.94
C MET A 141 -9.71 -0.38 -5.09
N SER A 142 -9.72 -0.19 -3.77
CA SER A 142 -9.57 -1.28 -2.79
C SER A 142 -10.85 -2.12 -2.75
N VAL A 143 -10.80 -3.39 -3.18
CA VAL A 143 -12.00 -4.25 -3.23
C VAL A 143 -12.27 -4.91 -1.87
N PHE A 144 -13.55 -4.96 -1.48
CA PHE A 144 -14.03 -5.58 -0.23
C PHE A 144 -15.09 -6.67 -0.44
N THR A 145 -15.88 -6.58 -1.51
CA THR A 145 -16.81 -7.65 -1.90
C THR A 145 -16.74 -7.94 -3.39
N ILE A 146 -17.06 -9.17 -3.77
CA ILE A 146 -17.09 -9.68 -5.14
C ILE A 146 -18.41 -10.44 -5.30
N ASN A 147 -19.25 -10.01 -6.23
CA ASN A 147 -20.58 -10.58 -6.49
C ASN A 147 -21.44 -10.74 -5.21
N GLY A 148 -21.32 -9.78 -4.29
CA GLY A 148 -22.00 -9.79 -2.98
C GLY A 148 -21.38 -10.71 -1.93
N LEU A 149 -20.35 -11.48 -2.27
CA LEU A 149 -19.55 -12.27 -1.35
C LEU A 149 -18.45 -11.42 -0.71
N VAL A 150 -18.22 -11.62 0.58
CA VAL A 150 -17.23 -10.81 1.32
C VAL A 150 -15.82 -11.31 1.03
N TYR A 151 -15.01 -10.45 0.40
CA TYR A 151 -13.60 -10.71 0.14
C TYR A 151 -12.72 -10.39 1.35
N ARG A 152 -12.88 -9.20 1.92
CA ARG A 152 -12.17 -8.77 3.13
C ARG A 152 -12.91 -7.63 3.82
N GLU A 153 -12.59 -7.40 5.09
CA GLU A 153 -13.19 -6.30 5.85
C GLU A 153 -12.40 -4.98 5.71
N PRO A 154 -13.08 -3.84 5.56
CA PRO A 154 -12.45 -2.54 5.70
C PRO A 154 -11.87 -2.33 7.10
N GLY A 155 -10.73 -1.65 7.18
CA GLY A 155 -10.06 -1.27 8.42
C GLY A 155 -9.22 -2.38 9.06
N GLN A 156 -9.00 -3.50 8.37
CA GLN A 156 -8.15 -4.59 8.85
C GLN A 156 -7.07 -4.94 7.82
N PRO A 157 -5.84 -5.27 8.27
CA PRO A 157 -4.82 -5.79 7.37
C PRO A 157 -5.29 -7.08 6.69
N ILE A 158 -4.91 -7.25 5.43
CA ILE A 158 -5.46 -8.32 4.59
C ILE A 158 -5.17 -9.74 5.11
N TRP A 159 -4.03 -9.93 5.79
CA TRP A 159 -3.67 -11.21 6.43
C TRP A 159 -4.36 -11.46 7.78
N ALA A 160 -5.01 -10.45 8.36
CA ALA A 160 -5.66 -10.55 9.67
C ALA A 160 -7.17 -10.80 9.55
N SER A 161 -7.77 -10.53 8.39
CA SER A 161 -9.22 -10.38 8.25
C SER A 161 -9.95 -11.52 7.54
N GLN A 162 -9.30 -12.64 7.19
CA GLN A 162 -10.00 -13.76 6.54
C GLN A 162 -11.10 -14.40 7.43
N HIS A 163 -11.12 -14.10 8.72
CA HIS A 163 -11.96 -14.82 9.71
C HIS A 163 -12.82 -13.92 10.59
N HIS A 164 -12.93 -12.63 10.33
CA HIS A 164 -13.72 -11.71 11.15
C HIS A 164 -15.01 -11.31 10.41
N TRP A 165 -16.13 -11.45 11.12
CA TRP A 165 -17.47 -11.76 10.60
C TRP A 165 -18.42 -10.55 10.50
N ARG A 166 -17.92 -9.32 10.64
CA ARG A 166 -18.74 -8.15 10.97
C ARG A 166 -19.71 -7.77 9.85
N TRP A 167 -19.42 -8.09 8.60
CA TRP A 167 -20.23 -7.69 7.43
C TRP A 167 -20.92 -8.82 6.68
N ARG A 168 -20.67 -10.10 7.01
CA ARG A 168 -21.32 -11.26 6.35
C ARG A 168 -22.85 -11.28 6.49
N HIS A 169 -23.42 -10.50 7.42
CA HIS A 169 -24.86 -10.51 7.74
C HIS A 169 -25.65 -9.25 7.39
N ARG A 170 -25.09 -8.29 6.63
CA ARG A 170 -25.88 -7.10 6.25
C ARG A 170 -27.10 -7.42 5.37
N ASN A 171 -27.16 -8.63 4.79
CA ASN A 171 -28.29 -9.10 3.97
C ASN A 171 -29.18 -10.17 4.65
N ASN A 172 -28.99 -10.47 5.94
CA ASN A 172 -29.86 -11.40 6.68
C ASN A 172 -30.90 -10.73 7.59
N ASP A 173 -30.92 -9.40 7.64
CA ASP A 173 -31.97 -8.64 8.32
C ASP A 173 -32.88 -8.03 7.24
N GLU A 174 -33.92 -8.79 6.87
CA GLU A 174 -35.12 -8.30 6.18
C GLU A 174 -35.78 -7.13 6.92
#